data_AF-A0A955PEK5-F1
#
_entry.id   AF-A0A955PEK5-F1
#
_cell.length_a   1.000
_cell.length_b   1.000
_cell.length_c   1.000
_cell.angle_alpha   90.00
_cell.angle_beta   90.00
_cell.angle_gamma   90.00
#
_symmetry.space_group_name_H-M   'P 1'
#
loop_
_entity.id
_entity.type
_entity.pdbx_description
1 polymer ?
#
loop_
_entity_poly.entity_id
_entity_poly.type
_entity_poly.pdbx_seq_one_letter_code
_entity_poly.pdbx_strand_id
1 'polypeptide(L)' 'EQRTDSDLDFLVEFDQKTFRSFMGLKMYLEDLFGCKVDLATEEMLKERIKPETLREVVHAKGF' A
#
# COMPACT_ATOMS: atom_id res chain seq x y z
N GLU A 1 -7.48 7.13 -10.96
CA GLU A 1 -7.65 6.00 -11.90
C GLU A 1 -7.20 4.74 -11.18
N GLN A 2 -8.11 3.79 -10.92
CA GLN A 2 -7.75 2.48 -10.39
C GLN A 2 -7.28 1.64 -11.58
N ARG A 3 -6.00 1.22 -11.57
CA ARG A 3 -5.50 0.28 -12.58
C ARG A 3 -6.06 -1.09 -12.23
N THR A 4 -6.90 -1.62 -13.10
CA THR A 4 -7.54 -2.94 -12.99
C THR A 4 -6.56 -4.14 -13.07
N ASP A 5 -5.27 -3.88 -13.02
CA ASP A 5 -4.18 -4.87 -13.11
C ASP A 5 -3.51 -5.12 -11.75
N SER A 6 -3.97 -4.41 -10.70
CA SER A 6 -3.55 -4.57 -9.32
C SER A 6 -4.75 -5.05 -8.52
N ASP A 7 -4.74 -6.32 -8.11
CA ASP A 7 -5.85 -6.88 -7.34
C ASP A 7 -5.81 -6.44 -5.86
N LEU A 8 -4.65 -5.94 -5.36
CA LEU A 8 -4.46 -5.58 -3.96
C LEU A 8 -3.64 -4.28 -3.77
N ASP A 9 -4.26 -3.30 -3.12
CA ASP A 9 -3.62 -2.06 -2.64
C ASP A 9 -3.40 -2.12 -1.11
N PHE A 10 -2.18 -1.87 -0.65
CA PHE A 10 -1.85 -1.78 0.78
C PHE A 10 -1.39 -0.38 1.16
N LEU A 11 -2.00 0.16 2.19
CA LEU A 11 -1.50 1.34 2.89
C LEU A 11 -0.52 0.90 3.97
N VAL A 12 0.74 1.32 3.84
CA VAL A 12 1.83 0.93 4.73
C VAL A 12 2.53 2.15 5.32
N GLU A 13 2.87 2.05 6.59
CA GLU A 13 3.72 3.02 7.29
C GLU A 13 5.07 2.37 7.58
N PHE A 14 6.16 3.05 7.23
CA PHE A 14 7.51 2.60 7.52
C PHE A 14 8.15 3.56 8.52
N ASP A 15 8.66 3.04 9.63
CA ASP A 15 9.47 3.82 10.58
C ASP A 15 10.71 4.42 9.90
N GLN A 16 11.36 3.63 9.03
CA GLN A 16 12.40 4.08 8.11
C GLN A 16 12.10 3.67 6.67
N LYS A 17 11.57 4.61 5.88
CA LYS A 17 11.31 4.42 4.46
C LYS A 17 12.61 4.41 3.66
N THR A 18 13.12 3.23 3.33
CA THR A 18 14.17 3.06 2.32
C THR A 18 13.61 2.38 1.07
N PHE A 19 14.20 2.63 -0.10
CA PHE A 19 13.81 1.97 -1.34
C PHE A 19 13.87 0.43 -1.23
N ARG A 20 14.86 -0.08 -0.49
CA ARG A 20 15.02 -1.52 -0.23
C ARG A 20 13.88 -2.07 0.63
N SER A 21 13.51 -1.40 1.72
CA SER A 21 12.39 -1.82 2.56
C SER A 21 11.08 -1.82 1.79
N PHE A 22 10.84 -0.79 0.97
CA PHE A 22 9.65 -0.66 0.15
C PHE A 22 9.55 -1.77 -0.91
N MET A 23 10.61 -1.95 -1.70
CA MET A 23 10.64 -2.97 -2.76
C MET A 23 10.62 -4.39 -2.20
N GLY A 24 11.32 -4.61 -1.07
CA GLY A 24 11.32 -5.90 -0.38
C GLY A 24 9.94 -6.29 0.13
N LEU A 25 9.22 -5.35 0.75
CA LEU A 25 7.84 -5.59 1.18
C LEU A 25 6.91 -5.84 -0.01
N LYS A 26 7.07 -5.07 -1.09
CA LYS A 26 6.26 -5.26 -2.31
C LYS A 26 6.44 -6.67 -2.85
N MET A 27 7.68 -7.08 -3.09
CA MET A 27 7.99 -8.41 -3.62
C MET A 27 7.49 -9.53 -2.69
N TYR A 28 7.61 -9.33 -1.37
CA TYR A 28 7.09 -10.29 -0.39
C TYR A 28 5.57 -10.46 -0.48
N LEU A 29 4.81 -9.38 -0.63
CA LEU A 29 3.36 -9.45 -0.75
C LEU A 29 2.94 -10.00 -2.12
N GLU A 30 3.62 -9.63 -3.20
CA GLU A 30 3.36 -10.21 -4.54
C GLU A 30 3.59 -11.72 -4.56
N ASP A 31 4.65 -12.21 -3.91
CA ASP A 31 4.92 -13.65 -3.76
C ASP A 31 3.86 -14.33 -2.87
N LEU A 32 3.45 -13.69 -1.78
CA LEU A 32 2.47 -14.24 -0.83
C LEU A 32 1.07 -14.38 -1.44
N PHE A 33 0.62 -13.40 -2.24
CA PHE A 33 -0.72 -13.40 -2.83
C PHE A 33 -0.75 -13.94 -4.26
N GLY A 34 0.42 -14.08 -4.91
CA GLY A 34 0.52 -14.53 -6.30
C GLY A 34 -0.09 -13.55 -7.31
N CYS A 35 -0.30 -12.30 -6.92
CA CYS A 35 -0.85 -11.25 -7.75
C CYS A 35 -0.05 -9.95 -7.58
N LYS A 36 -0.30 -8.98 -8.45
CA LYS A 36 0.38 -7.69 -8.40
C LYS A 36 -0.12 -6.88 -7.21
N VAL A 37 0.82 -6.32 -6.46
CA VAL A 37 0.55 -5.56 -5.24
C VAL A 37 1.03 -4.13 -5.40
N ASP A 38 0.14 -3.18 -5.08
CA ASP A 38 0.47 -1.77 -4.99
C ASP A 38 0.64 -1.34 -3.53
N LEU A 39 1.77 -0.70 -3.24
CA LEU A 39 2.07 -0.15 -1.93
C LEU A 39 1.90 1.37 -1.96
N ALA A 40 1.06 1.89 -1.08
CA ALA A 40 0.88 3.30 -0.82
C ALA A 40 1.40 3.65 0.58
N THR A 41 2.04 4.80 0.74
CA THR A 41 2.38 5.36 2.07
C THR A 41 1.44 6.50 2.41
N GLU A 42 1.14 6.73 3.69
CA GLU A 42 0.25 7.83 4.13
C GLU A 42 0.67 9.21 3.60
N GLU A 43 1.97 9.45 3.48
CA GLU A 43 2.53 10.67 2.86
C GLU A 43 2.10 10.85 1.40
N MET A 44 2.04 9.75 0.63
CA MET A 44 1.60 9.75 -0.77
C MET A 44 0.08 9.87 -0.88
N LEU A 45 -0.65 9.42 0.13
CA LEU A 45 -2.10 9.64 0.24
C LEU A 45 -2.42 11.10 0.50
N LYS A 46 -1.66 11.80 1.36
CA LYS A 46 -1.88 13.24 1.61
C LYS A 46 -1.76 14.10 0.35
N GLU A 47 -0.88 13.74 -0.58
CA GLU A 47 -0.72 14.47 -1.85
C GLU A 47 -1.75 14.08 -2.92
N ARG A 48 -2.24 12.83 -2.93
CA ARG A 48 -3.14 12.34 -4.01
C ARG A 48 -4.60 12.19 -3.62
N ILE A 49 -4.91 12.07 -2.34
CA ILE A 49 -6.24 11.67 -1.88
C ILE A 49 -6.85 12.82 -1.07
N LYS A 50 -7.87 13.44 -1.70
CA LYS A 50 -8.81 14.35 -1.02
C LYS A 50 -9.36 13.64 0.23
N PRO A 51 -9.59 14.37 1.34
CA PRO A 51 -9.96 13.82 2.65
C PRO A 51 -11.20 12.90 2.68
N GLU A 52 -11.94 12.80 1.58
CA GLU A 52 -13.18 12.03 1.47
C GLU A 52 -12.96 10.50 1.33
N THR A 53 -11.83 10.04 0.78
CA THR A 53 -11.59 8.59 0.57
C THR A 53 -11.03 7.87 1.81
N LEU A 54 -10.50 8.60 2.79
CA LEU A 54 -10.01 8.03 4.05
C LEU A 54 -11.12 7.39 4.91
N ARG A 55 -12.40 7.61 4.57
CA ARG A 55 -13.54 7.02 5.28
C ARG A 55 -13.76 5.52 5.05
N GLU A 56 -13.17 4.94 4.00
CA GLU A 56 -13.37 3.53 3.64
C GLU A 56 -12.15 2.64 3.95
N VAL A 57 -11.13 3.17 4.63
CA VAL A 57 -9.92 2.40 4.95
C VAL A 57 -10.19 1.42 6.09
N VAL A 58 -10.07 0.13 5.82
CA VAL A 58 -10.13 -0.94 6.83
C VAL A 58 -8.71 -1.20 7.36
N HIS A 59 -8.48 -0.94 8.64
CA HIS A 59 -7.20 -1.22 9.29
C HIS A 59 -7.08 -2.71 9.62
N ALA A 60 -6.14 -3.40 8.99
CA ALA A 60 -5.72 -4.73 9.42
C ALA A 60 -4.71 -4.59 10.57
N LYS A 61 -5.04 -5.14 11.75
CA LYS A 61 -4.10 -5.22 12.88
C LYS A 61 -3.18 -6.43 12.68
N GLY A 62 -1.88 -6.20 12.58
CA GLY A 62 -0.88 -7.25 12.73
C GLY A 62 -0.85 -7.73 14.19
N PHE A 63 -0.84 -9.06 14.39
CA PHE A 63 -0.64 -9.69 15.69
C PHE A 63 0.84 -9.76 16.08
#